data_AF-A0A370IA00-F1
#
_entry.id   AF-A0A370IA00-F1
#
_cell.length_a   1.000
_cell.length_b   1.000
_cell.length_c   1.000
_cell.angle_alpha   90.00
_cell.angle_beta   90.00
_cell.angle_gamma   90.00
#
_symmetry.space_group_name_H-M   'P 1'
#
loop_
_entity.id
_entity.type
_entity.pdbx_description
1 polymer ?
#
loop_
_entity_poly.entity_id
_entity_poly.type
_entity_poly.pdbx_seq_one_letter_code
_entity_poly.pdbx_strand_id
1 'polypeptide(L)' 'MPMSYLLHDFLLPYLGEDAATYWAQLLVVNPI' A
#
# COMPACT_ATOMS: atom_id res chain seq x y z
N MET A 1 -9.06 -0.32 -7.52
CA MET A 1 -7.76 -0.99 -7.74
C MET A 1 -7.48 -1.84 -6.53
N PRO A 2 -6.91 -3.03 -6.68
CA PRO A 2 -6.54 -3.86 -5.55
C PRO A 2 -5.41 -3.20 -4.73
N MET A 3 -5.50 -3.27 -3.41
CA MET A 3 -4.63 -2.55 -2.48
C MET A 3 -4.32 -3.44 -1.28
N SER A 4 -3.04 -3.54 -0.91
CA SER A 4 -2.63 -4.30 0.25
C SER A 4 -2.70 -3.43 1.49
N TYR A 5 -3.74 -3.61 2.29
CA TYR A 5 -3.92 -2.88 3.56
C TYR A 5 -2.78 -3.13 4.55
N LEU A 6 -2.20 -4.34 4.55
CA LEU A 6 -1.04 -4.66 5.37
C LEU A 6 0.20 -3.84 4.99
N LEU A 7 0.46 -3.70 3.68
CA LEU A 7 1.54 -2.84 3.17
C LEU A 7 1.23 -1.37 3.42
N HIS A 8 -0.02 -0.95 3.21
CA HIS A 8 -0.45 0.42 3.47
C HIS A 8 -0.18 0.82 4.91
N ASP A 9 -0.68 0.05 5.88
CA ASP A 9 -0.57 0.36 7.31
C ASP A 9 0.89 0.32 7.79
N PHE A 10 1.69 -0.58 7.21
CA PHE A 10 3.13 -0.63 7.47
C PHE A 10 3.84 0.62 6.96
N LEU A 11 3.50 1.10 5.76
CA LEU A 11 4.15 2.25 5.12
C LEU A 11 3.64 3.60 5.63
N LEU A 12 2.40 3.67 6.11
CA LEU A 12 1.73 4.89 6.55
C LEU A 12 2.55 5.75 7.54
N PRO A 13 3.11 5.22 8.63
CA PRO A 13 3.89 6.03 9.57
C PRO A 13 5.23 6.52 9.00
N TYR A 14 5.71 5.96 7.88
CA TYR A 14 7.00 6.32 7.29
C TYR A 14 6.88 7.24 6.08
N LEU A 15 5.82 7.09 5.28
CA LEU A 15 5.70 7.74 3.97
C LEU A 15 4.49 8.69 3.88
N GLY A 16 3.55 8.62 4.82
CA GLY A 16 2.28 9.34 4.73
C GLY A 16 1.30 8.70 3.73
N GLU A 17 0.07 9.23 3.73
CA GLU A 17 -1.09 8.64 3.05
C GLU A 17 -0.86 8.39 1.54
N ASP A 18 -0.42 9.42 0.81
CA ASP A 18 -0.31 9.36 -0.66
C ASP A 18 0.73 8.34 -1.11
N ALA A 19 1.90 8.34 -0.48
CA ALA A 19 2.99 7.45 -0.85
C ALA A 19 2.74 6.02 -0.36
N ALA A 20 2.14 5.83 0.83
CA ALA A 20 1.72 4.52 1.31
C ALA A 20 0.68 3.91 0.35
N THR A 21 -0.30 4.69 -0.10
CA THR A 21 -1.31 4.27 -1.06
C THR A 21 -0.71 3.85 -2.40
N TYR A 22 0.20 4.67 -2.96
CA TYR A 22 0.87 4.37 -4.23
C TYR A 22 1.64 3.04 -4.18
N TRP A 23 2.49 2.85 -3.17
CA TRP A 23 3.30 1.64 -3.04
C TRP A 23 2.47 0.42 -2.64
N ALA A 24 1.43 0.58 -1.81
CA ALA A 24 0.51 -0.49 -1.45
C ALA A 24 -0.36 -0.95 -2.63
N GLN A 25 -0.55 -0.13 -3.65
CA GLN A 25 -1.19 -0.54 -4.91
C GLN A 25 -0.18 -1.20 -5.85
N LEU A 26 1.03 -0.63 -5.96
CA LEU A 26 2.07 -1.12 -6.88
C LEU A 26 2.63 -2.49 -6.47
N LEU A 27 2.78 -2.73 -5.16
CA LEU A 27 3.42 -3.94 -4.60
C LEU A 27 2.42 -5.05 -4.26
N VAL A 28 1.16 -4.91 -4.66
CA VAL A 28 0.17 -5.98 -4.54
C VAL A 28 0.49 -7.07 -5.55
N VAL A 29 1.02 -8.18 -5.05
CA VAL A 29 1.24 -9.39 -5.83
C VAL A 29 -0.02 -10.24 -5.79
N ASN A 30 -0.62 -10.45 -6.96
CA ASN A 30 -1.77 -11.33 -7.20
C ASN A 30 -2.97 -11.08 -6.26
N PRO A 31 -3.68 -9.95 -6.44
CA PRO A 31 -4.90 -9.69 -5.70
C PRO A 31 -5.99 -10.65 -6.18
N ILE A 32 -6.44 -11.52 -5.28
CA ILE A 32 -7.60 -12.39 -5.47
C ILE A 32 -8.87 -11.56 -5.22
#